data_AF-A0A2A2B2Q9-F1
#
_entry.id   AF-A0A2A2B2Q9-F1
#
_cell.length_a   1.000
_cell.length_b   1.000
_cell.length_c   1.000
_cell.angle_alpha   90.00
_cell.angle_beta   90.00
_cell.angle_gamma   90.00
#
_symmetry.space_group_name_H-M   'P 1'
#
loop_
_entity.id
_entity.type
_entity.pdbx_description
1 polymer ?
#
loop_
_entity_poly.entity_id
_entity_poly.type
_entity_poly.pdbx_seq_one_letter_code
_entity_poly.pdbx_strand_id
1 'polypeptide(L)' 'MTEKNASDEKRQLINRFLIILTKEQPQMYYASTSEIARSLYKMIKEHTNRLSVEEQALVRRMSMEEIEGLLGFHAR' A
#
# COMPACT_ATOMS: atom_id res chain seq x y z
N MET A 1 2.54 20.10 3.64
CA MET A 1 1.77 19.01 3.00
C MET A 1 0.30 19.25 3.26
N THR A 2 -0.50 19.44 2.22
CA THR A 2 -1.96 19.38 2.31
C THR A 2 -2.39 17.91 2.41
N GLU A 3 -3.49 17.60 3.09
CA GLU A 3 -3.97 16.22 3.28
C GLU A 3 -4.19 15.48 1.94
N LYS A 4 -4.59 16.21 0.90
CA LYS A 4 -4.75 15.69 -0.46
C LYS A 4 -3.44 15.10 -1.01
N ASN A 5 -2.33 15.81 -0.86
CA ASN A 5 -1.03 15.37 -1.39
C ASN A 5 -0.55 14.10 -0.67
N ALA A 6 -0.77 14.00 0.64
CA ALA A 6 -0.39 12.81 1.41
C ALA A 6 -1.19 11.57 0.99
N SER A 7 -2.48 11.73 0.68
CA SER A 7 -3.31 10.64 0.15
C SER A 7 -2.83 10.15 -1.22
N ASP A 8 -2.46 11.06 -2.10
CA ASP A 8 -1.95 10.73 -3.44
C ASP A 8 -0.59 10.01 -3.37
N GLU A 9 0.32 10.47 -2.51
CA GLU A 9 1.62 9.83 -2.28
C GLU A 9 1.46 8.42 -1.67
N LYS A 10 0.55 8.25 -0.70
CA LYS A 10 0.22 6.93 -0.13
C LYS A 10 -0.30 6.00 -1.20
N ARG A 11 -1.21 6.45 -2.06
CA ARG A 11 -1.74 5.66 -3.18
C ARG A 11 -0.64 5.23 -4.14
N GLN A 12 0.28 6.13 -4.50
CA GLN A 12 1.42 5.79 -5.36
C GLN A 12 2.33 4.74 -4.73
N LEU A 13 2.56 4.83 -3.42
CA LEU A 13 3.34 3.84 -2.68
C LEU A 13 2.64 2.48 -2.63
N ILE A 14 1.34 2.45 -2.30
CA ILE A 14 0.53 1.22 -2.30
C ILE A 14 0.52 0.55 -3.68
N ASN A 15 0.36 1.31 -4.76
CA ASN A 15 0.39 0.77 -6.11
C ASN A 15 1.75 0.15 -6.46
N ARG A 16 2.87 0.75 -6.01
CA ARG A 16 4.20 0.14 -6.19
C ARG A 16 4.30 -1.21 -5.46
N PHE A 17 3.88 -1.27 -4.20
CA PHE A 17 3.88 -2.52 -3.44
C PHE A 17 2.93 -3.57 -4.04
N LEU A 18 1.76 -3.15 -4.55
CA LEU A 18 0.81 -4.05 -5.24
C LEU A 18 1.39 -4.67 -6.50
N ILE A 19 2.12 -3.89 -7.31
CA ILE A 19 2.82 -4.41 -8.49
C ILE A 19 3.88 -5.44 -8.09
N ILE A 20 4.63 -5.19 -7.02
CA ILE A 20 5.64 -6.14 -6.55
C ILE A 20 4.96 -7.41 -6.01
N LEU A 21 3.94 -7.25 -5.15
CA LEU A 21 3.18 -8.35 -4.57
C LEU A 21 2.61 -9.27 -5.65
N THR A 22 1.98 -8.71 -6.68
CA THR A 22 1.38 -9.50 -7.77
C THR A 22 2.40 -10.15 -8.70
N LYS A 23 3.61 -9.59 -8.82
CA LYS A 23 4.74 -10.24 -9.51
C LYS A 23 5.30 -11.41 -8.71
N GLU A 24 5.45 -11.27 -7.40
CA GLU A 24 5.97 -12.32 -6.51
C GLU A 24 4.93 -13.41 -6.24
N GLN A 25 3.64 -13.03 -6.21
CA GLN A 25 2.51 -13.88 -5.86
C GLN A 25 1.36 -13.67 -6.87
N PRO A 26 1.43 -14.27 -8.07
CA PRO A 26 0.41 -14.10 -9.11
C PRO A 26 -1.01 -14.49 -8.68
N GLN A 27 -1.18 -15.38 -7.69
CA GLN A 27 -2.49 -15.71 -7.14
C GLN A 27 -3.22 -14.50 -6.54
N MET A 28 -2.48 -13.44 -6.16
CA MET A 28 -3.05 -12.22 -5.60
C MET A 28 -3.89 -11.42 -6.60
N TYR A 29 -3.80 -11.70 -7.91
CA TYR A 29 -4.69 -11.10 -8.91
C TYR A 29 -6.17 -11.46 -8.71
N TYR A 30 -6.42 -12.59 -8.04
CA TYR A 30 -7.78 -13.11 -7.79
C TYR A 30 -8.15 -13.09 -6.30
N ALA A 31 -7.28 -12.55 -5.46
CA ALA A 31 -7.51 -12.46 -4.03
C ALA A 31 -8.50 -11.33 -3.70
N SER A 32 -9.19 -11.47 -2.57
CA SER A 32 -10.04 -10.40 -2.05
C SER A 32 -9.22 -9.17 -1.67
N THR A 33 -9.84 -7.99 -1.66
CA THR A 33 -9.19 -6.74 -1.24
C THR A 33 -8.57 -6.86 0.15
N SER A 34 -9.23 -7.55 1.08
CA SER A 34 -8.71 -7.77 2.44
C SER A 34 -7.49 -8.69 2.49
N GLU A 35 -7.43 -9.72 1.64
CA GLU A 35 -6.24 -10.59 1.52
C GLU A 35 -5.06 -9.83 0.91
N ILE A 36 -5.32 -9.01 -0.11
CA ILE A 36 -4.32 -8.12 -0.71
C ILE A 36 -3.83 -7.12 0.34
N ALA A 37 -4.73 -6.44 1.05
CA ALA A 37 -4.38 -5.44 2.06
C ALA A 37 -3.54 -6.03 3.21
N ARG A 38 -3.90 -7.22 3.69
CA ARG A 38 -3.11 -7.94 4.70
C ARG A 38 -1.70 -8.24 4.21
N SER A 39 -1.57 -8.72 2.97
CA SER A 39 -0.29 -9.06 2.36
C SER A 39 0.58 -7.81 2.14
N LEU A 40 -0.02 -6.73 1.66
CA LEU A 40 0.64 -5.43 1.50
C LEU A 40 1.08 -4.86 2.84
N TYR A 41 0.22 -4.90 3.87
CA TYR A 41 0.57 -4.42 5.20
C TYR A 41 1.83 -5.10 5.72
N LYS A 42 1.90 -6.43 5.61
CA LYS A 42 3.08 -7.21 5.99
C LYS A 42 4.31 -6.81 5.17
N MET A 43 4.19 -6.76 3.85
CA MET A 43 5.28 -6.41 2.94
C MET A 43 5.83 -4.99 3.20
N ILE A 44 4.95 -4.01 3.45
CA ILE A 44 5.34 -2.65 3.78
C ILE A 44 6.15 -2.62 5.07
N LYS A 45 5.73 -3.35 6.12
CA LYS A 45 6.46 -3.44 7.38
C LYS A 45 7.84 -4.08 7.21
N GLU A 46 7.95 -5.15 6.43
CA GLU A 46 9.21 -5.83 6.14
C GLU A 46 10.19 -4.96 5.34
N HIS A 47 9.67 -4.09 4.47
CA HIS A 47 10.47 -3.25 3.59
C HIS A 47 10.57 -1.79 4.05
N THR A 48 10.00 -1.42 5.21
CA THR A 48 9.95 -0.01 5.68
C THR A 48 11.34 0.62 5.74
N ASN A 49 12.35 -0.12 6.21
CA ASN A 49 13.73 0.39 6.34
C ASN A 49 14.43 0.65 4.99
N ARG A 50 13.86 0.21 3.87
CA ARG A 50 14.38 0.42 2.50
C ARG A 50 13.71 1.61 1.80
N LEU A 51 12.69 2.21 2.41
CA LEU A 51 11.98 3.38 1.89
C LEU A 51 12.72 4.68 2.24
N SER A 52 12.45 5.76 1.51
CA SER A 52 12.95 7.10 1.88
C SER A 52 12.40 7.55 3.24
N VAL A 53 13.00 8.57 3.87
CA VAL A 53 12.52 9.09 5.17
C VAL A 53 11.08 9.60 5.05
N GLU A 54 10.73 10.23 3.94
CA GLU A 54 9.39 10.72 3.63
C GLU A 54 8.39 9.57 3.49
N GLU A 55 8.75 8.54 2.71
CA GLU A 55 7.92 7.35 2.52
C GLU A 55 7.72 6.57 3.83
N GLN A 56 8.76 6.46 4.66
CA GLN A 56 8.67 5.89 6.00
C GLN A 56 7.66 6.64 6.86
N ALA A 57 7.67 7.97 6.82
CA ALA A 57 6.71 8.80 7.55
C ALA A 57 5.26 8.56 7.09
N LEU A 58 5.05 8.33 5.78
CA LEU A 58 3.73 8.04 5.21
C LEU A 58 3.18 6.68 5.68
N VAL A 59 4.01 5.63 5.77
CA VAL A 59 3.56 4.28 6.13
C VAL A 59 3.59 3.98 7.62
N ARG A 60 4.31 4.78 8.42
CA ARG A 60 4.51 4.51 9.86
C ARG A 60 3.20 4.29 10.61
N ARG A 61 2.17 5.07 10.29
CA ARG A 61 0.84 5.03 10.92
C ARG A 61 -0.25 4.41 10.04
N MET A 62 0.13 3.87 8.89
CA MET A 62 -0.83 3.29 7.96
C MET A 62 -1.42 2.01 8.54
N SER A 63 -2.75 1.94 8.57
CA SER A 63 -3.49 0.76 9.03
C SER A 63 -3.88 -0.15 7.87
N MET A 64 -4.32 -1.36 8.18
CA MET A 64 -4.81 -2.29 7.15
C MET A 64 -6.09 -1.75 6.48
N GLU A 65 -6.98 -1.13 7.27
CA GLU A 65 -8.22 -0.52 6.78
C GLU A 65 -7.95 0.66 5.86
N GLU A 66 -6.90 1.45 6.14
CA GLU A 66 -6.45 2.51 5.24
C GLU A 66 -5.96 1.93 3.91
N ILE A 67 -5.21 0.82 3.92
CA ILE A 67 -4.77 0.13 2.71
C ILE A 67 -5.98 -0.42 1.93
N GLU A 68 -6.92 -1.08 2.60
CA GLU A 68 -8.17 -1.56 1.97
C GLU A 68 -8.93 -0.42 1.32
N GLY A 69 -9.06 0.72 2.01
CA GLY A 69 -9.67 1.93 1.45
C GLY A 69 -8.93 2.39 0.20
N LEU A 70 -7.60 2.54 0.27
CA LEU A 70 -6.78 2.97 -0.86
C LEU A 70 -6.88 2.03 -2.08
N LEU A 71 -7.04 0.73 -1.85
CA LEU A 71 -7.26 -0.28 -2.90
C LEU A 71 -8.69 -0.21 -3.47
N GLY A 72 -9.70 -0.08 -2.61
CA GLY A 72 -11.12 -0.04 -2.98
C GLY A 72 -11.52 1.25 -3.69
N PHE A 73 -10.83 2.35 -3.41
CA PHE A 73 -10.89 3.56 -4.24
C PHE A 73 -10.06 3.34 -5.52
N HIS A 74 -10.47 2.47 -6.42
CA HIS A 74 -10.14 2.67 -7.83
C HIS A 74 -10.83 3.98 -8.23
N ALA A 75 -10.08 5.09 -8.18
CA ALA A 75 -10.55 6.36 -8.69
C ALA A 75 -10.89 6.10 -10.16
N ARG A 76 -12.19 6.14 -10.47
CA ARG A 76 -12.64 6.34 -11.84
C ARG A 76 -12.11 7.67 -12.34
#